data_AF-A0A7W0S2K9-F1
#
_entry.id   AF-A0A7W0S2K9-F1
#
_cell.length_a   1.000
_cell.length_b   1.000
_cell.length_c   1.000
_cell.angle_alpha   90.00
_cell.angle_beta   90.00
_cell.angle_gamma   90.00
#
_symmetry.space_group_name_H-M   'P 1'
#
loop_
_entity.id
_entity.type
_entity.pdbx_description
1 polymer ?
#
loop_
_entity_poly.entity_id
_entity_poly.type
_entity_poly.pdbx_seq_one_letter_code
_entity_poly.pdbx_strand_id
1 'polypeptide(L)'
;MSVRRSLLLLVAAMVLGGIAMGMVYGVRDGLLTALLLALIGVPVLAASHLLVHHRGRLGSLSWQLGAGVALPIGLALLGVELVALLLFVSAHDAFTMGLLLASAGTLAAYAAWFLTSRVTRDIAVVRDTVTAVGRGDRRRRVELDSDDELGELATEVNRMTEELARSDAERAGMERARRDLLAAISHDLRTPLASMRLLTEALQDGIVDPQALEQVSFHLRSLESLIDDLFELSRIEAGDVAWRFEPVDLGELIEETVEGMRARALGAGIRLGCTVDAATPPVSASPEKLQRVLFNLLDNALGHTPAEGHVTVEAAMGPEGRVEVAVADTGAGIAGEDQPRVFEPFFRGGPAATRPRNGAGLGLPICRAIVEAHGGEIDLADTPAGTRVRFSLPASSRSSTMSDRS
;
A
#
# COMPACT_ATOMS: atom_id res chain seq x y z
N MET A 1 5.94 -29.86 28.31
CA MET A 1 5.60 -30.33 29.68
C MET A 1 6.88 -30.48 30.48
N SER A 2 6.99 -29.96 31.71
CA SER A 2 8.25 -30.10 32.48
C SER A 2 8.44 -31.55 32.94
N VAL A 3 9.70 -32.02 33.00
CA VAL A 3 10.06 -33.37 33.49
C VAL A 3 9.39 -33.68 34.84
N ARG A 4 9.27 -32.67 35.70
CA ARG A 4 8.58 -32.76 37.00
C ARG A 4 7.10 -33.12 36.87
N ARG A 5 6.37 -32.53 35.91
CA ARG A 5 4.94 -32.83 35.69
C ARG A 5 4.73 -34.24 35.14
N SER A 6 5.58 -34.70 34.23
CA SER A 6 5.48 -36.08 33.71
C SER A 6 5.79 -37.13 34.78
N LEU A 7 6.77 -36.87 35.65
CA LEU A 7 7.09 -37.75 36.78
C LEU A 7 5.95 -37.79 37.81
N LEU A 8 5.34 -36.64 38.12
CA LEU A 8 4.20 -36.57 39.04
C LEU A 8 3.00 -37.38 38.52
N LEU A 9 2.72 -37.33 37.22
CA LEU A 9 1.67 -38.14 36.60
C LEU A 9 1.97 -39.64 36.68
N LEU A 10 3.22 -40.04 36.45
CA LEU A 10 3.63 -41.44 36.57
C LEU A 10 3.48 -41.94 38.01
N VAL A 11 3.95 -41.16 38.99
CA VAL A 11 3.82 -41.50 40.42
C VAL A 11 2.34 -41.59 40.81
N ALA A 12 1.51 -40.66 40.35
CA ALA A 12 0.07 -40.71 40.60
C ALA A 12 -0.57 -41.98 40.01
N ALA A 13 -0.23 -42.33 38.77
CA ALA A 13 -0.72 -43.55 38.11
C ALA A 13 -0.27 -44.82 38.84
N MET A 14 0.99 -44.89 39.29
CA MET A 14 1.51 -45.99 40.10
C MET A 14 0.76 -46.16 41.42
N VAL A 15 0.54 -45.07 42.15
CA VAL A 15 -0.14 -45.08 43.45
C VAL A 15 -1.61 -45.47 43.29
N LEU A 16 -2.32 -44.87 42.32
CA LEU A 16 -3.72 -45.20 42.04
C LEU A 16 -3.89 -46.65 41.60
N GLY A 17 -3.07 -47.12 40.65
CA GLY A 17 -3.11 -48.50 40.17
C GLY A 17 -2.77 -49.50 41.28
N GLY A 18 -1.76 -49.21 42.10
CA GLY A 18 -1.39 -50.06 43.23
C GLY A 18 -2.45 -50.12 44.33
N ILE A 19 -3.09 -49.00 44.67
CA ILE A 19 -4.20 -48.97 45.64
C ILE A 19 -5.40 -49.75 45.12
N ALA A 20 -5.79 -49.53 43.86
CA ALA A 20 -6.94 -50.20 43.25
C ALA A 20 -6.75 -51.72 43.23
N MET A 21 -5.59 -52.20 42.77
CA MET A 21 -5.30 -53.64 42.74
C MET A 21 -5.12 -54.22 44.16
N GLY A 22 -4.54 -53.43 45.06
CA GLY A 22 -4.34 -53.79 46.46
C GLY A 22 -5.65 -54.00 47.24
N MET A 23 -6.69 -53.23 46.93
CA MET A 23 -8.01 -53.37 47.56
C MET A 23 -8.72 -54.66 47.14
N VAL A 24 -8.56 -55.09 45.88
CA VAL A 24 -9.30 -56.23 45.33
C VAL A 24 -8.56 -57.55 45.53
N TYR A 25 -7.23 -57.56 45.35
CA TYR A 25 -6.42 -58.77 45.31
C TYR A 25 -5.40 -58.86 46.47
N GLY A 26 -5.27 -57.79 47.26
CA GLY A 26 -4.40 -57.74 48.43
C GLY A 26 -3.11 -56.94 48.23
N VAL A 27 -2.49 -56.55 49.35
CA VAL A 27 -1.36 -55.59 49.38
C VAL A 27 -0.19 -55.99 48.48
N ARG A 28 0.11 -57.30 48.40
CA ARG A 28 1.20 -57.82 47.57
C ARG A 28 0.98 -57.53 46.08
N ASP A 29 -0.22 -57.78 45.58
CA ASP A 29 -0.55 -57.58 44.17
C ASP A 29 -0.69 -56.09 43.83
N GLY A 30 -1.13 -55.27 44.79
CA GLY A 30 -1.05 -53.81 44.72
C GLY A 30 0.38 -53.30 44.53
N LEU A 31 1.33 -53.78 45.35
CA LEU A 31 2.75 -53.41 45.24
C LEU A 31 3.38 -53.87 43.93
N LEU A 32 3.07 -55.09 43.48
CA LEU A 32 3.53 -55.60 42.18
C LEU A 32 3.02 -54.75 41.02
N THR A 33 1.74 -54.37 41.03
CA THR A 33 1.15 -53.52 39.99
C THR A 33 1.83 -52.16 39.91
N ALA A 34 2.10 -51.52 41.06
CA ALA A 34 2.83 -50.25 41.11
C ALA A 34 4.26 -50.39 40.54
N LEU A 35 4.96 -51.48 40.84
CA LEU A 35 6.31 -51.76 40.33
C LEU A 35 6.31 -51.97 38.81
N LEU A 36 5.33 -52.72 38.28
CA LEU A 36 5.19 -52.97 36.84
C LEU A 36 4.89 -51.67 36.07
N LEU A 37 4.01 -50.82 36.62
CA LEU A 37 3.75 -49.49 36.05
C LEU A 37 5.00 -48.61 36.02
N ALA A 38 5.85 -48.68 37.06
CA ALA A 38 7.14 -47.98 37.08
C ALA A 38 8.09 -48.52 36.01
N LEU A 39 8.17 -49.85 35.88
CA LEU A 39 9.06 -50.53 34.94
C LEU A 39 8.77 -50.15 33.48
N ILE A 40 7.50 -49.94 33.14
CA ILE A 40 7.09 -49.50 31.79
C ILE A 40 7.21 -47.98 31.66
N GLY A 41 6.71 -47.23 32.64
CA GLY A 41 6.57 -45.78 32.55
C GLY A 41 7.89 -45.01 32.60
N VAL A 42 8.86 -45.45 33.43
CA VAL A 42 10.15 -44.75 33.57
C VAL A 42 10.94 -44.76 32.25
N PRO A 43 11.15 -45.90 31.57
CA PRO A 43 11.83 -45.93 30.27
C PRO A 43 11.12 -45.10 29.19
N VAL A 44 9.79 -45.16 29.12
CA VAL A 44 8.99 -44.40 28.14
C VAL A 44 9.18 -42.89 28.33
N LEU A 45 9.09 -42.41 29.57
CA LEU A 45 9.30 -41.00 29.88
C LEU A 45 10.76 -40.58 29.62
N ALA A 46 11.73 -41.40 30.03
CA ALA A 46 13.15 -41.13 29.81
C ALA A 46 13.47 -41.02 28.30
N ALA A 47 13.01 -41.99 27.50
CA ALA A 47 13.19 -41.99 26.05
C ALA A 47 12.51 -40.79 25.39
N SER A 48 11.28 -40.45 25.79
CA SER A 48 10.55 -39.28 25.27
C SER A 48 11.30 -37.98 25.54
N HIS A 49 11.82 -37.78 26.77
CA HIS A 49 12.59 -36.58 27.12
C HIS A 49 13.95 -36.55 26.42
N LEU A 50 14.64 -37.69 26.29
CA LEU A 50 15.90 -37.79 25.57
C LEU A 50 15.74 -37.45 24.09
N LEU A 51 14.67 -37.93 23.45
CA LEU A 51 14.31 -37.62 22.06
C LEU A 51 14.08 -36.12 21.87
N VAL A 52 13.29 -35.50 22.75
CA VAL A 52 13.03 -34.05 22.68
C VAL A 52 14.31 -33.25 22.89
N HIS A 53 15.18 -33.67 23.82
CA HIS A 53 16.44 -32.99 24.10
C HIS A 53 17.45 -33.12 22.95
N HIS A 54 17.48 -34.28 22.27
CA HIS A 54 18.39 -34.56 21.17
C HIS A 54 17.77 -34.37 19.79
N ARG A 55 16.59 -33.73 19.71
CA ARG A 55 15.81 -33.58 18.47
C ARG A 55 16.63 -33.06 17.30
N GLY A 56 17.52 -32.09 17.54
CA GLY A 56 18.32 -31.44 16.51
C GLY A 56 19.35 -32.36 15.82
N ARG A 57 19.65 -33.54 16.38
CA ARG A 57 20.59 -34.51 15.79
C ARG A 57 19.91 -35.57 14.90
N LEU A 58 18.57 -35.62 14.90
CA LEU A 58 17.80 -36.71 14.31
C LEU A 58 17.37 -36.46 12.85
N GLY A 59 18.00 -35.52 12.14
CA GLY A 59 17.77 -35.29 10.71
C GLY A 59 16.48 -34.51 10.43
N SER A 60 15.67 -34.95 9.47
CA SER A 60 14.46 -34.24 9.01
C SER A 60 13.38 -34.11 10.11
N LEU A 61 12.60 -33.02 10.07
CA LEU A 61 11.54 -32.76 11.06
C LEU A 61 10.47 -33.86 11.09
N SER A 62 10.15 -34.45 9.93
CA SER A 62 9.20 -35.57 9.82
C SER A 62 9.72 -36.82 10.53
N TRP A 63 11.02 -37.11 10.43
CA TRP A 63 11.63 -38.21 11.18
C TRP A 63 11.67 -37.94 12.68
N GLN A 64 11.98 -36.70 13.08
CA GLN A 64 11.99 -36.29 14.50
C GLN A 64 10.63 -36.48 15.17
N LEU A 65 9.57 -35.97 14.53
CA LEU A 65 8.21 -36.06 15.05
C LEU A 65 7.68 -37.50 15.00
N GLY A 66 7.94 -38.23 13.91
CA GLY A 66 7.58 -39.64 13.77
C GLY A 66 8.24 -40.52 14.85
N ALA A 67 9.55 -40.38 15.05
CA ALA A 67 10.27 -41.09 16.11
C ALA A 67 9.81 -40.68 17.51
N GLY A 68 9.47 -39.40 17.70
CA GLY A 68 8.90 -38.85 18.93
C GLY A 68 7.60 -39.51 19.37
N VAL A 69 6.79 -40.00 18.43
CA VAL A 69 5.53 -40.69 18.73
C VAL A 69 5.70 -42.22 18.71
N ALA A 70 6.43 -42.76 17.74
CA ALA A 70 6.57 -44.20 17.55
C ALA A 70 7.43 -44.88 18.64
N LEU A 71 8.53 -44.25 19.08
CA LEU A 71 9.42 -44.86 20.08
C LEU A 71 8.76 -45.04 21.46
N PRO A 72 8.05 -44.03 22.02
CA PRO A 72 7.35 -44.20 23.29
C PRO A 72 6.26 -45.28 23.23
N ILE A 73 5.50 -45.35 22.13
CA ILE A 73 4.46 -46.37 21.91
C ILE A 73 5.09 -47.76 21.83
N GLY A 74 6.15 -47.92 21.03
CA GLY A 74 6.86 -49.19 20.89
C GLY A 74 7.45 -49.68 22.22
N LEU A 75 8.04 -48.78 23.01
CA LEU A 75 8.61 -49.12 24.31
C LEU A 75 7.54 -49.48 25.34
N ALA A 76 6.38 -48.80 25.30
CA ALA A 76 5.24 -49.16 26.15
C ALA A 76 4.70 -50.55 25.81
N LEU A 77 4.51 -50.85 24.51
CA LEU A 77 4.02 -52.15 24.06
C LEU A 77 5.01 -53.28 24.39
N LEU A 78 6.31 -53.06 24.22
CA LEU A 78 7.34 -54.01 24.61
C LEU A 78 7.35 -54.25 26.13
N GLY A 79 7.14 -53.18 26.92
CA GLY A 79 6.98 -53.29 28.37
C GLY A 79 5.76 -54.14 28.74
N VAL A 80 4.61 -53.92 28.10
CA VAL A 80 3.39 -54.71 28.32
C VAL A 80 3.62 -56.17 27.93
N GLU A 81 4.28 -56.43 26.79
CA GLU A 81 4.59 -57.79 26.32
C GLU A 81 5.50 -58.54 27.30
N LEU A 82 6.54 -57.87 27.81
CA LEU A 82 7.44 -58.45 28.81
C LEU A 82 6.69 -58.83 30.09
N VAL A 83 5.77 -57.96 30.54
CA VAL A 83 4.94 -58.24 31.71
C VAL A 83 3.96 -59.38 31.45
N ALA A 84 3.37 -59.46 30.26
CA ALA A 84 2.50 -60.56 29.87
C ALA A 84 3.24 -61.90 29.89
N LEU A 85 4.46 -61.96 29.34
CA LEU A 85 5.31 -63.16 29.37
C LEU A 85 5.66 -63.63 30.79
N LEU A 86 5.73 -62.72 31.76
CA LEU A 86 5.99 -63.05 33.17
C LEU A 86 4.75 -63.53 33.93
N LEU A 87 3.55 -63.15 33.49
CA LEU A 87 2.29 -63.43 34.21
C LEU A 87 1.52 -64.63 33.64
N PHE A 88 1.62 -64.90 32.34
CA PHE A 88 0.84 -65.96 31.72
C PHE A 88 1.45 -67.35 31.92
N VAL A 89 0.62 -68.29 32.36
CA VAL A 89 0.99 -69.71 32.53
C VAL A 89 0.84 -70.49 31.20
N SER A 90 0.00 -70.00 30.27
CA SER A 90 -0.28 -70.63 28.97
C SER A 90 0.52 -69.95 27.85
N ALA A 91 1.27 -70.74 27.08
CA ALA A 91 2.03 -70.24 25.92
C ALA A 91 1.12 -69.71 24.79
N HIS A 92 -0.10 -70.23 24.68
CA HIS A 92 -1.06 -69.78 23.67
C HIS A 92 -1.58 -68.36 23.95
N ASP A 93 -1.85 -68.05 25.22
CA ASP A 93 -2.38 -66.75 25.64
C ASP A 93 -1.30 -65.67 25.52
N ALA A 94 -0.06 -66.01 25.87
CA ALA A 94 1.10 -65.13 25.63
C ALA A 94 1.29 -64.84 24.14
N PHE A 95 1.20 -65.86 23.28
CA PHE A 95 1.35 -65.67 21.83
C PHE A 95 0.24 -64.80 21.21
N THR A 96 -1.02 -65.03 21.61
CA THR A 96 -2.16 -64.24 21.12
C THR A 96 -2.10 -62.78 21.59
N MET A 97 -1.69 -62.54 22.84
CA MET A 97 -1.44 -61.18 23.36
C MET A 97 -0.32 -60.47 22.59
N GLY A 98 0.80 -61.16 22.36
CA GLY A 98 1.92 -60.60 21.60
C GLY A 98 1.54 -60.23 20.16
N LEU A 99 0.73 -61.07 19.50
CA LEU A 99 0.21 -60.74 18.17
C LEU A 99 -0.70 -59.51 18.19
N LEU A 100 -1.58 -59.39 19.18
CA LEU A 100 -2.45 -58.22 19.34
C LEU A 100 -1.63 -56.94 19.59
N LEU A 101 -0.65 -56.98 20.49
CA LEU A 101 0.20 -55.84 20.79
C LEU A 101 1.07 -55.42 19.59
N ALA A 102 1.61 -56.38 18.84
CA ALA A 102 2.37 -56.10 17.62
C ALA A 102 1.49 -55.44 16.54
N SER A 103 0.27 -55.92 16.35
CA SER A 103 -0.68 -55.33 15.41
C SER A 103 -1.08 -53.91 15.81
N ALA A 104 -1.38 -53.69 17.09
CA ALA A 104 -1.71 -52.38 17.65
C ALA A 104 -0.54 -51.39 17.50
N GLY A 105 0.70 -51.84 17.77
CA GLY A 105 1.90 -51.03 17.61
C GLY A 105 2.16 -50.61 16.18
N THR A 106 1.98 -51.55 15.24
CA THR A 106 2.15 -51.27 13.80
C THR A 106 1.12 -50.24 13.32
N LEU A 107 -0.15 -50.41 13.70
CA LEU A 107 -1.22 -49.48 13.34
C LEU A 107 -0.99 -48.08 13.95
N ALA A 108 -0.57 -48.02 15.21
CA ALA A 108 -0.26 -46.77 15.88
C ALA A 108 0.94 -46.05 15.25
N ALA A 109 2.00 -46.78 14.90
CA ALA A 109 3.16 -46.23 14.22
C ALA A 109 2.81 -45.69 12.82
N TYR A 110 1.99 -46.43 12.06
CA TYR A 110 1.49 -45.99 10.76
C TYR A 110 0.66 -44.72 10.86
N ALA A 111 -0.31 -44.68 11.79
CA ALA A 111 -1.16 -43.51 12.02
C ALA A 111 -0.32 -42.27 12.42
N ALA A 112 0.65 -42.44 13.32
CA ALA A 112 1.55 -41.38 13.73
C ALA A 112 2.41 -40.85 12.57
N TRP A 113 2.98 -41.73 11.76
CA TRP A 113 3.76 -41.36 10.59
C TRP A 113 2.91 -40.64 9.54
N PHE A 114 1.70 -41.13 9.27
CA PHE A 114 0.76 -40.54 8.32
C PHE A 114 0.38 -39.11 8.71
N LEU A 115 -0.05 -38.91 9.96
CA LEU A 115 -0.46 -37.59 10.47
C LEU A 115 0.71 -36.60 10.46
N THR A 116 1.89 -37.05 10.91
CA THR A 116 3.10 -36.23 10.94
C THR A 116 3.55 -35.82 9.54
N SER A 117 3.49 -36.74 8.59
CA SER A 117 3.96 -36.50 7.21
C SER A 117 3.08 -35.48 6.48
N ARG A 118 1.78 -35.42 6.77
CA ARG A 118 0.87 -34.42 6.22
C ARG A 118 1.21 -33.02 6.72
N VAL A 119 1.22 -32.83 8.04
CA VAL A 119 1.51 -31.52 8.68
C VAL A 119 2.88 -30.97 8.25
N THR A 120 3.90 -31.83 8.21
CA THR A 120 5.24 -31.39 7.81
C THR A 120 5.35 -30.99 6.34
N ARG A 121 4.56 -31.59 5.46
CA ARG A 121 4.47 -31.19 4.05
C ARG A 121 3.85 -29.81 3.92
N ASP A 122 2.73 -29.57 4.60
CA ASP A 122 1.99 -28.31 4.52
C ASP A 122 2.85 -27.14 5.03
N ILE A 123 3.56 -27.35 6.15
CA ILE A 123 4.55 -26.38 6.68
C ILE A 123 5.66 -26.11 5.66
N ALA A 124 6.14 -27.12 4.93
CA ALA A 124 7.18 -26.94 3.92
C ALA A 124 6.68 -26.09 2.74
N VAL A 125 5.44 -26.28 2.29
CA VAL A 125 4.81 -25.47 1.23
C VAL A 125 4.72 -24.00 1.64
N VAL A 126 4.26 -23.72 2.88
CA VAL A 126 4.21 -22.36 3.42
C VAL A 126 5.61 -21.75 3.46
N ARG A 127 6.58 -22.45 4.05
CA ARG A 127 7.98 -21.97 4.17
C ARG A 127 8.59 -21.65 2.80
N ASP A 128 8.43 -22.53 1.84
CA ASP A 128 9.03 -22.37 0.51
C ASP A 128 8.37 -21.19 -0.23
N THR A 129 7.07 -20.99 -0.03
CA THR A 129 6.35 -19.83 -0.57
C THR A 129 6.80 -18.53 0.07
N VAL A 130 6.88 -18.45 1.41
CA VAL A 130 7.40 -17.28 2.13
C VAL A 130 8.83 -16.95 1.71
N THR A 131 9.66 -17.99 1.49
CA THR A 131 11.04 -17.81 0.98
C THR A 131 11.06 -17.23 -0.43
N ALA A 132 10.16 -17.69 -1.31
CA ALA A 132 10.03 -17.15 -2.67
C ALA A 132 9.55 -15.68 -2.66
N VAL A 133 8.55 -15.37 -1.82
CA VAL A 133 8.06 -13.99 -1.62
C VAL A 133 9.17 -13.07 -1.08
N GLY A 134 9.99 -13.57 -0.14
CA GLY A 134 11.15 -12.86 0.38
C GLY A 134 12.26 -12.61 -0.66
N ARG A 135 12.29 -13.39 -1.75
CA ARG A 135 13.17 -13.17 -2.92
C ARG A 135 12.55 -12.28 -4.00
N GLY A 136 11.34 -11.78 -3.78
CA GLY A 136 10.61 -10.89 -4.70
C GLY A 136 9.63 -11.60 -5.63
N ASP A 137 9.44 -12.92 -5.54
CA ASP A 137 8.40 -13.60 -6.32
C ASP A 137 7.03 -13.39 -5.65
N ARG A 138 6.34 -12.32 -6.06
CA ARG A 138 5.01 -11.96 -5.57
C ARG A 138 3.87 -12.70 -6.28
N ARG A 139 4.16 -13.63 -7.18
CA ARG A 139 3.13 -14.45 -7.87
C ARG A 139 2.88 -15.79 -7.17
N ARG A 140 3.85 -16.25 -6.38
CA ARG A 140 3.72 -17.47 -5.57
C ARG A 140 2.56 -17.33 -4.59
N ARG A 141 1.77 -18.40 -4.42
CA ARG A 141 0.69 -18.50 -3.45
C ARG A 141 0.81 -19.80 -2.67
N VAL A 142 0.32 -19.77 -1.45
CA VAL A 142 0.18 -20.96 -0.62
C VAL A 142 -1.14 -21.62 -0.99
N GLU A 143 -1.07 -22.83 -1.53
CA GLU A 143 -2.22 -23.66 -1.87
C GLU A 143 -2.23 -24.86 -0.92
N LEU A 144 -3.09 -24.79 0.11
CA LEU A 144 -3.34 -25.88 1.05
C LEU A 144 -4.81 -26.26 0.98
N ASP A 145 -5.07 -27.57 1.00
CA ASP A 145 -6.40 -28.15 1.14
C ASP A 145 -6.61 -28.54 2.61
N SER A 146 -6.77 -27.51 3.45
CA SER A 146 -6.93 -27.63 4.89
C SER A 146 -7.75 -26.47 5.46
N ASP A 147 -8.73 -26.80 6.30
CA ASP A 147 -9.61 -25.82 7.00
C ASP A 147 -9.19 -25.63 8.47
N ASP A 148 -7.93 -25.93 8.80
CA ASP A 148 -7.36 -25.80 10.14
C ASP A 148 -6.52 -24.52 10.29
N GLU A 149 -5.80 -24.40 11.41
CA GLU A 149 -4.94 -23.25 11.69
C GLU A 149 -3.84 -23.05 10.63
N LEU A 150 -3.44 -24.10 9.91
CA LEU A 150 -2.48 -23.98 8.79
C LEU A 150 -3.16 -23.40 7.53
N GLY A 151 -4.42 -23.72 7.30
CA GLY A 151 -5.25 -23.10 6.26
C GLY A 151 -5.47 -21.60 6.51
N GLU A 152 -5.77 -21.22 7.75
CA GLU A 152 -5.85 -19.80 8.16
C GLU A 152 -4.52 -19.07 7.94
N LEU A 153 -3.40 -19.68 8.34
CA LEU A 153 -2.07 -19.12 8.12
C LEU A 153 -1.74 -18.98 6.63
N ALA A 154 -2.12 -19.95 5.79
CA ALA A 154 -1.95 -19.86 4.33
C ALA A 154 -2.71 -18.68 3.74
N THR A 155 -3.95 -18.48 4.17
CA THR A 155 -4.79 -17.36 3.76
C THR A 155 -4.14 -16.02 4.14
N GLU A 156 -3.63 -15.92 5.36
CA GLU A 156 -2.98 -14.70 5.85
C GLU A 156 -1.66 -14.40 5.12
N VAL A 157 -0.86 -15.43 4.82
CA VAL A 157 0.35 -15.28 3.99
C VAL A 157 0.00 -14.82 2.58
N ASN A 158 -1.08 -15.34 1.99
CA ASN A 158 -1.55 -14.91 0.67
C ASN A 158 -2.00 -13.44 0.69
N ARG A 159 -2.75 -13.01 1.71
CA ARG A 159 -3.16 -11.61 1.91
C ARG A 159 -1.95 -10.67 2.00
N MET A 160 -0.99 -11.01 2.86
CA MET A 160 0.27 -10.25 3.00
C MET A 160 1.02 -10.17 1.65
N THR A 161 1.10 -11.27 0.90
CA THR A 161 1.78 -11.32 -0.40
C THR A 161 1.12 -10.39 -1.42
N GLU A 162 -0.21 -10.29 -1.40
CA GLU A 162 -0.97 -9.40 -2.26
C GLU A 162 -0.79 -7.92 -1.89
N GLU A 163 -0.81 -7.57 -0.61
CA GLU A 163 -0.53 -6.21 -0.14
C GLU A 163 0.88 -5.76 -0.53
N LEU A 164 1.84 -6.66 -0.33
CA LEU A 164 3.22 -6.46 -0.76
C LEU A 164 3.29 -6.25 -2.29
N ALA A 165 2.59 -7.04 -3.10
CA ALA A 165 2.55 -6.87 -4.55
C ALA A 165 1.97 -5.52 -4.98
N ARG A 166 0.90 -5.06 -4.32
CA ARG A 166 0.30 -3.74 -4.54
C ARG A 166 1.28 -2.61 -4.22
N SER A 167 1.93 -2.66 -3.07
CA SER A 167 2.91 -1.65 -2.68
C SER A 167 4.11 -1.57 -3.64
N ASP A 168 4.61 -2.72 -4.11
CA ASP A 168 5.69 -2.74 -5.11
C ASP A 168 5.24 -2.12 -6.45
N ALA A 169 4.00 -2.37 -6.88
CA ALA A 169 3.44 -1.79 -8.10
C ALA A 169 3.27 -0.27 -8.00
N GLU A 170 2.75 0.23 -6.88
CA GLU A 170 2.64 1.65 -6.58
C GLU A 170 4.01 2.34 -6.59
N ARG A 171 5.00 1.75 -5.90
CA ARG A 171 6.39 2.25 -5.90
C ARG A 171 6.98 2.29 -7.31
N ALA A 172 6.79 1.23 -8.10
CA ALA A 172 7.27 1.21 -9.48
C ALA A 172 6.57 2.24 -10.37
N GLY A 173 5.29 2.55 -10.09
CA GLY A 173 4.54 3.62 -10.74
C GLY A 173 5.12 5.00 -10.41
N MET A 174 5.34 5.29 -9.13
CA MET A 174 5.94 6.55 -8.66
C MET A 174 7.35 6.75 -9.23
N GLU A 175 8.19 5.71 -9.24
CA GLU A 175 9.54 5.79 -9.82
C GLU A 175 9.53 6.04 -11.34
N ARG A 176 8.54 5.50 -12.06
CA ARG A 176 8.35 5.80 -13.48
C ARG A 176 7.93 7.25 -13.67
N ALA A 177 6.91 7.71 -12.95
CA ALA A 177 6.45 9.10 -12.99
C ALA A 177 7.59 10.08 -12.66
N ARG A 178 8.41 9.78 -11.64
CA ARG A 178 9.61 10.58 -11.29
C ARG A 178 10.63 10.64 -12.43
N ARG A 179 10.90 9.52 -13.10
CA ARG A 179 11.85 9.50 -14.24
C ARG A 179 11.31 10.28 -15.43
N ASP A 180 10.02 10.13 -15.73
CA ASP A 180 9.36 10.84 -16.81
C ASP A 180 9.35 12.36 -16.54
N LEU A 181 9.08 12.76 -15.28
CA LEU A 181 9.21 14.14 -14.80
C LEU A 181 10.62 14.70 -15.04
N LEU A 182 11.67 13.99 -14.59
CA LEU A 182 13.05 14.43 -14.76
C LEU A 182 13.47 14.55 -16.23
N ALA A 183 12.99 13.64 -17.08
CA ALA A 183 13.23 13.68 -18.51
C ALA A 183 12.55 14.90 -19.15
N ALA A 184 11.30 15.18 -18.78
CA ALA A 184 10.54 16.32 -19.27
C ALA A 184 11.15 17.66 -18.83
N ILE A 185 11.53 17.80 -17.54
CA ILE A 185 12.28 18.96 -17.03
C ILE A 185 13.54 19.20 -17.88
N SER A 186 14.31 18.14 -18.12
CA SER A 186 15.56 18.24 -18.88
C SER A 186 15.33 18.71 -20.32
N HIS A 187 14.25 18.27 -20.95
CA HIS A 187 13.88 18.67 -22.31
C HIS A 187 13.47 20.16 -22.36
N ASP A 188 12.59 20.56 -21.44
CA ASP A 188 12.01 21.90 -21.43
C ASP A 188 13.00 22.97 -20.96
N LEU A 189 14.00 22.61 -20.15
CA LEU A 189 15.15 23.49 -19.83
C LEU A 189 16.13 23.62 -21.00
N ARG A 190 16.35 22.54 -21.79
CA ARG A 190 17.35 22.54 -22.87
C ARG A 190 16.99 23.51 -23.99
N THR A 191 15.71 23.62 -24.33
CA THR A 191 15.22 24.48 -25.42
C THR A 191 15.55 25.96 -25.22
N PRO A 192 15.13 26.63 -24.12
CA PRO A 192 15.48 28.03 -23.88
C PRO A 192 16.99 28.24 -23.67
N LEU A 193 17.70 27.28 -23.06
CA LEU A 193 19.16 27.35 -22.92
C LEU A 193 19.87 27.32 -24.29
N ALA A 194 19.41 26.49 -25.22
CA ALA A 194 19.95 26.45 -26.59
C ALA A 194 19.68 27.76 -27.34
N SER A 195 18.48 28.33 -27.21
CA SER A 195 18.15 29.64 -27.80
C SER A 195 19.00 30.76 -27.21
N MET A 196 19.21 30.80 -25.89
CA MET A 196 20.09 31.78 -25.25
C MET A 196 21.54 31.64 -25.70
N ARG A 197 22.02 30.41 -25.90
CA ARG A 197 23.35 30.17 -26.44
C ARG A 197 23.49 30.70 -27.88
N LEU A 198 22.51 30.43 -28.75
CA LEU A 198 22.51 30.95 -30.12
C LEU A 198 22.47 32.49 -30.16
N LEU A 199 21.64 33.12 -29.31
CA LEU A 199 21.53 34.57 -29.23
C LEU A 199 22.81 35.22 -28.69
N THR A 200 23.46 34.59 -27.71
CA THR A 200 24.75 35.08 -27.18
C THR A 200 25.89 34.90 -28.18
N GLU A 201 25.93 33.81 -28.94
CA GLU A 201 26.85 33.61 -30.06
C GLU A 201 26.63 34.68 -31.16
N ALA A 202 25.36 34.97 -31.53
CA ALA A 202 25.02 36.02 -32.50
C ALA A 202 25.44 37.43 -32.04
N LEU A 203 25.25 37.74 -30.74
CA LEU A 203 25.71 39.00 -30.16
C LEU A 203 27.24 39.12 -30.15
N GLN A 204 27.96 38.02 -29.91
CA GLN A 204 29.43 37.97 -29.97
C GLN A 204 29.98 38.19 -31.39
N ASP A 205 29.24 37.73 -32.41
CA ASP A 205 29.56 37.95 -33.82
C ASP A 205 29.25 39.38 -34.31
N GLY A 206 28.84 40.28 -33.40
CA GLY A 206 28.58 41.70 -33.69
C GLY A 206 27.21 41.96 -34.32
N ILE A 207 26.32 40.97 -34.35
CA ILE A 207 24.93 41.11 -34.81
C ILE A 207 24.11 41.65 -33.62
N VAL A 208 24.10 42.98 -33.47
CA VAL A 208 23.34 43.64 -32.39
C VAL A 208 21.96 44.04 -32.92
N ASP A 209 21.03 43.09 -32.85
CA ASP A 209 19.60 43.38 -33.07
C ASP A 209 18.94 43.71 -31.70
N PRO A 210 18.32 44.89 -31.51
CA PRO A 210 17.52 45.18 -30.33
C PRO A 210 16.45 44.11 -30.03
N GLN A 211 15.95 43.41 -31.05
CA GLN A 211 15.01 42.30 -30.87
C GLN A 211 15.66 41.07 -30.22
N ALA A 212 16.97 40.87 -30.37
CA ALA A 212 17.69 39.76 -29.76
C ALA A 212 17.74 39.89 -28.22
N LEU A 213 17.89 41.12 -27.70
CA LEU A 213 17.85 41.39 -26.26
C LEU A 213 16.47 41.14 -25.66
N GLU A 214 15.40 41.56 -26.36
CA GLU A 214 14.03 41.25 -25.95
C GLU A 214 13.75 39.74 -25.95
N GLN A 215 14.27 39.00 -26.92
CA GLN A 215 14.17 37.54 -26.97
C GLN A 215 14.94 36.84 -25.85
N VAL A 216 16.15 37.31 -25.50
CA VAL A 216 16.90 36.79 -24.35
C VAL A 216 16.12 37.05 -23.04
N SER A 217 15.64 38.28 -22.83
CA SER A 217 14.84 38.62 -21.65
C SER A 217 13.50 37.87 -21.59
N PHE A 218 12.92 37.51 -22.73
CA PHE A 218 11.75 36.63 -22.78
C PHE A 218 12.11 35.21 -22.34
N HIS A 219 13.13 34.60 -22.94
CA HIS A 219 13.54 33.23 -22.59
C HIS A 219 14.02 33.08 -21.14
N LEU A 220 14.71 34.09 -20.58
CA LEU A 220 15.09 34.13 -19.17
C LEU A 220 13.87 34.12 -18.24
N ARG A 221 12.88 34.99 -18.50
CA ARG A 221 11.65 35.03 -17.71
C ARG A 221 10.85 33.74 -17.79
N SER A 222 10.80 33.11 -18.98
CA SER A 222 10.17 31.80 -19.14
C SER A 222 10.90 30.71 -18.34
N LEU A 223 12.24 30.77 -18.28
CA LEU A 223 13.06 29.82 -17.53
C LEU A 223 12.90 30.01 -16.01
N GLU A 224 12.91 31.25 -15.54
CA GLU A 224 12.65 31.61 -14.13
C GLU A 224 11.27 31.10 -13.70
N SER A 225 10.22 31.39 -14.49
CA SER A 225 8.86 30.89 -14.22
C SER A 225 8.80 29.36 -14.16
N LEU A 226 9.50 28.65 -15.04
CA LEU A 226 9.54 27.18 -15.04
C LEU A 226 10.23 26.64 -13.78
N ILE A 227 11.34 27.25 -13.38
CA ILE A 227 12.07 26.88 -12.16
C ILE A 227 11.18 27.13 -10.93
N ASP A 228 10.51 28.28 -10.86
CA ASP A 228 9.61 28.62 -9.75
C ASP A 228 8.39 27.68 -9.67
N ASP A 229 7.80 27.33 -10.81
CA ASP A 229 6.72 26.35 -10.93
C ASP A 229 7.18 24.95 -10.45
N LEU A 230 8.39 24.53 -10.84
CA LEU A 230 8.96 23.25 -10.41
C LEU A 230 9.24 23.22 -8.90
N PHE A 231 9.83 24.28 -8.35
CA PHE A 231 10.08 24.39 -6.91
C PHE A 231 8.78 24.40 -6.11
N GLU A 232 7.75 25.09 -6.59
CA GLU A 232 6.46 25.08 -5.92
C GLU A 232 5.83 23.70 -5.94
N LEU A 233 5.74 23.06 -7.12
CA LEU A 233 5.17 21.71 -7.24
C LEU A 233 5.91 20.73 -6.33
N SER A 234 7.25 20.76 -6.34
CA SER A 234 8.08 19.91 -5.47
C SER A 234 7.81 20.15 -3.98
N ARG A 235 7.58 21.40 -3.55
CA ARG A 235 7.26 21.72 -2.16
C ARG A 235 5.87 21.23 -1.77
N ILE A 236 4.89 21.35 -2.67
CA ILE A 236 3.52 20.88 -2.41
C ILE A 236 3.53 19.35 -2.27
N GLU A 237 4.18 18.63 -3.20
CA GLU A 237 4.28 17.16 -3.15
C GLU A 237 5.05 16.65 -1.93
N ALA A 238 6.08 17.38 -1.48
CA ALA A 238 6.83 17.05 -0.27
C ALA A 238 6.07 17.36 1.04
N GLY A 239 4.95 18.10 0.97
CA GLY A 239 4.24 18.59 2.14
C GLY A 239 4.95 19.74 2.88
N ASP A 240 5.94 20.37 2.25
CA ASP A 240 6.78 21.45 2.81
C ASP A 240 6.17 22.86 2.62
N VAL A 241 4.85 22.93 2.36
CA VAL A 241 4.10 24.17 2.22
C VAL A 241 3.30 24.41 3.51
N ALA A 242 3.64 25.49 4.21
CA ALA A 242 2.83 25.98 5.32
C ALA A 242 1.60 26.70 4.76
N TRP A 243 0.46 26.01 4.74
CA TRP A 243 -0.81 26.59 4.30
C TRP A 243 -1.36 27.55 5.35
N ARG A 244 -1.75 28.75 4.92
CA ARG A 244 -2.46 29.73 5.73
C ARG A 244 -3.90 29.80 5.23
N PHE A 245 -4.80 29.12 5.91
CA PHE A 245 -6.21 29.10 5.58
C PHE A 245 -6.93 30.25 6.29
N GLU A 246 -7.55 31.12 5.52
CA GLU A 246 -8.41 32.20 6.00
C GLU A 246 -9.72 32.23 5.21
N PRO A 247 -10.79 32.85 5.74
CA PRO A 247 -12.03 33.03 4.99
C PRO A 247 -11.78 33.95 3.78
N VAL A 248 -11.90 33.40 2.57
CA VAL A 248 -11.73 34.12 1.31
C VAL A 248 -13.07 34.32 0.63
N ASP A 249 -13.37 35.57 0.26
CA ASP A 249 -14.46 35.89 -0.66
C ASP A 249 -14.01 35.60 -2.09
N LEU A 250 -14.58 34.56 -2.69
CA LEU A 250 -14.26 34.15 -4.06
C LEU A 250 -14.67 35.21 -5.08
N GLY A 251 -15.71 36.00 -4.81
CA GLY A 251 -16.16 37.05 -5.71
C GLY A 251 -15.10 38.13 -5.87
N GLU A 252 -14.62 38.66 -4.75
CA GLU A 252 -13.56 39.67 -4.72
C GLU A 252 -12.28 39.15 -5.39
N LEU A 253 -11.87 37.92 -5.06
CA LEU A 253 -10.65 37.32 -5.62
C LEU A 253 -10.74 37.10 -7.13
N ILE A 254 -11.90 36.64 -7.63
CA ILE A 254 -12.12 36.42 -9.06
C ILE A 254 -12.15 37.77 -9.79
N GLU A 255 -12.85 38.77 -9.27
CA GLU A 255 -12.92 40.11 -9.86
C GLU A 255 -11.53 40.76 -9.95
N GLU A 256 -10.73 40.69 -8.87
CA GLU A 256 -9.36 41.21 -8.86
C GLU A 256 -8.48 40.51 -9.90
N THR A 257 -8.58 39.18 -9.99
CA THR A 257 -7.78 38.40 -10.95
C THR A 257 -8.19 38.69 -12.40
N VAL A 258 -9.50 38.79 -12.67
CA VAL A 258 -10.02 39.14 -13.99
C VAL A 258 -9.60 40.54 -14.41
N GLU A 259 -9.65 41.52 -13.49
CA GLU A 259 -9.20 42.88 -13.78
C GLU A 259 -7.71 42.92 -14.12
N GLY A 260 -6.88 42.18 -13.37
CA GLY A 260 -5.45 42.06 -13.65
C GLY A 260 -5.12 41.48 -15.03
N MET A 261 -6.01 40.64 -15.59
CA MET A 261 -5.81 40.02 -16.90
C MET A 261 -6.51 40.73 -18.07
N ARG A 262 -7.31 41.77 -17.81
CA ARG A 262 -8.05 42.52 -18.87
C ARG A 262 -7.15 43.10 -19.94
N ALA A 263 -6.01 43.69 -19.57
CA ALA A 263 -5.09 44.30 -20.54
C ALA A 263 -4.53 43.27 -21.53
N ARG A 264 -4.22 42.07 -21.03
CA ARG A 264 -3.75 40.94 -21.85
C ARG A 264 -4.87 40.41 -22.76
N ALA A 265 -6.08 40.25 -22.24
CA ALA A 265 -7.24 39.80 -23.01
C ALA A 265 -7.56 40.79 -24.14
N LEU A 266 -7.57 42.10 -23.85
CA LEU A 266 -7.79 43.15 -24.84
C LEU A 266 -6.70 43.15 -25.92
N GLY A 267 -5.43 43.02 -25.54
CA GLY A 267 -4.31 42.92 -26.49
C GLY A 267 -4.39 41.69 -27.41
N ALA A 268 -5.03 40.61 -26.95
CA ALA A 268 -5.30 39.41 -27.74
C ALA A 268 -6.64 39.45 -28.52
N GLY A 269 -7.45 40.51 -28.35
CA GLY A 269 -8.78 40.61 -28.96
C GLY A 269 -9.81 39.64 -28.36
N ILE A 270 -9.65 39.23 -27.11
CA ILE A 270 -10.52 38.25 -26.42
C ILE A 270 -11.42 38.97 -25.41
N ARG A 271 -12.70 38.59 -25.36
CA ARG A 271 -13.63 39.07 -24.33
C ARG A 271 -13.44 38.28 -23.03
N LEU A 272 -13.05 38.96 -21.96
CA LEU A 272 -12.90 38.37 -20.63
C LEU A 272 -14.01 38.88 -19.70
N GLY A 273 -14.70 37.96 -19.03
CA GLY A 273 -15.75 38.29 -18.06
C GLY A 273 -15.81 37.31 -16.88
N CYS A 274 -16.55 37.70 -15.85
CA CYS A 274 -16.86 36.85 -14.72
C CYS A 274 -18.34 36.94 -14.36
N THR A 275 -18.86 35.89 -13.73
CA THR A 275 -20.21 35.82 -13.18
C THR A 275 -20.16 35.07 -11.87
N VAL A 276 -20.39 35.78 -10.77
CA VAL A 276 -20.34 35.23 -9.41
C VAL A 276 -21.74 35.30 -8.83
N ASP A 277 -22.27 34.16 -8.37
CA ASP A 277 -23.55 34.14 -7.67
C ASP A 277 -23.40 34.85 -6.31
N ALA A 278 -24.27 35.82 -6.02
CA ALA A 278 -24.28 36.55 -4.75
C ALA A 278 -24.54 35.64 -3.54
N ALA A 279 -25.09 34.44 -3.75
CA ALA A 279 -25.28 33.43 -2.70
C ALA A 279 -24.01 32.59 -2.40
N THR A 280 -22.89 32.85 -3.08
CA THR A 280 -21.65 32.09 -2.91
C THR A 280 -21.05 32.33 -1.52
N PRO A 281 -20.91 31.30 -0.66
CA PRO A 281 -20.31 31.46 0.65
C PRO A 281 -18.78 31.62 0.56
N PRO A 282 -18.14 32.26 1.55
CA PRO A 282 -16.69 32.29 1.63
C PRO A 282 -16.13 30.87 1.78
N VAL A 283 -14.92 30.64 1.27
CA VAL A 283 -14.19 29.37 1.39
C VAL A 283 -13.00 29.53 2.33
N SER A 284 -12.64 28.47 3.04
CA SER A 284 -11.41 28.50 3.85
C SER A 284 -10.23 28.14 2.95
N ALA A 285 -9.45 29.14 2.56
CA ALA A 285 -8.38 28.98 1.57
C ALA A 285 -7.18 29.88 1.85
N SER A 286 -6.07 29.61 1.18
CA SER A 286 -4.95 30.54 1.08
C SER A 286 -5.19 31.45 -0.14
N PRO A 287 -5.47 32.76 0.04
CA PRO A 287 -5.85 33.63 -1.07
C PRO A 287 -4.77 33.72 -2.14
N GLU A 288 -3.49 33.85 -1.75
CA GLU A 288 -2.36 33.89 -2.70
C GLU A 288 -2.32 32.62 -3.60
N LYS A 289 -2.58 31.45 -3.00
CA LYS A 289 -2.55 30.17 -3.73
C LYS A 289 -3.76 30.02 -4.63
N LEU A 290 -4.93 30.45 -4.16
CA LEU A 290 -6.15 30.41 -4.95
C LEU A 290 -6.12 31.41 -6.12
N GLN A 291 -5.53 32.58 -5.90
CA GLN A 291 -5.26 33.56 -6.96
C GLN A 291 -4.34 32.97 -8.03
N ARG A 292 -3.32 32.20 -7.62
CA ARG A 292 -2.44 31.47 -8.56
C ARG A 292 -3.21 30.44 -9.38
N VAL A 293 -4.13 29.68 -8.76
CA VAL A 293 -5.01 28.75 -9.50
C VAL A 293 -5.79 29.51 -10.57
N LEU A 294 -6.46 30.59 -10.19
CA LEU A 294 -7.25 31.41 -11.12
C LEU A 294 -6.39 31.98 -12.25
N PHE A 295 -5.21 32.54 -11.93
CA PHE A 295 -4.27 33.07 -12.91
C PHE A 295 -3.81 31.99 -13.90
N ASN A 296 -3.44 30.81 -13.42
CA ASN A 296 -3.01 29.70 -14.28
C ASN A 296 -4.13 29.22 -15.21
N LEU A 297 -5.36 29.10 -14.69
CA LEU A 297 -6.51 28.69 -15.49
C LEU A 297 -6.86 29.75 -16.55
N LEU A 298 -6.85 31.03 -16.17
CA LEU A 298 -7.10 32.14 -17.08
C LEU A 298 -6.01 32.31 -18.13
N ASP A 299 -4.72 32.17 -17.77
CA ASP A 299 -3.63 32.27 -18.74
C ASP A 299 -3.68 31.12 -19.76
N ASN A 300 -4.03 29.92 -19.29
CA ASN A 300 -4.30 28.78 -20.16
C ASN A 300 -5.47 29.07 -21.11
N ALA A 301 -6.61 29.51 -20.58
CA ALA A 301 -7.81 29.84 -21.37
C ALA A 301 -7.53 30.92 -22.42
N LEU A 302 -6.93 32.05 -22.02
CA LEU A 302 -6.63 33.17 -22.90
C LEU A 302 -5.69 32.77 -24.03
N GLY A 303 -4.65 32.00 -23.76
CA GLY A 303 -3.72 31.67 -24.83
C GLY A 303 -4.21 30.57 -25.78
N HIS A 304 -5.19 29.75 -25.39
CA HIS A 304 -5.83 28.76 -26.29
C HIS A 304 -7.06 29.29 -27.03
N THR A 305 -7.55 30.47 -26.65
CA THR A 305 -8.67 31.14 -27.30
C THR A 305 -8.18 31.99 -28.48
N PRO A 306 -8.76 31.85 -29.69
CA PRO A 306 -8.44 32.73 -30.82
C PRO A 306 -8.98 34.16 -30.60
N ALA A 307 -8.49 35.12 -31.39
CA ALA A 307 -9.05 36.47 -31.41
C ALA A 307 -10.56 36.43 -31.70
N GLU A 308 -11.32 37.37 -31.12
CA GLU A 308 -12.80 37.43 -31.10
C GLU A 308 -13.51 36.39 -30.22
N GLY A 309 -12.75 35.45 -29.63
CA GLY A 309 -13.26 34.50 -28.66
C GLY A 309 -13.65 35.13 -27.33
N HIS A 310 -14.13 34.29 -26.41
CA HIS A 310 -14.47 34.67 -25.05
C HIS A 310 -13.95 33.68 -24.02
N VAL A 311 -13.62 34.21 -22.84
CA VAL A 311 -13.27 33.47 -21.63
C VAL A 311 -14.15 33.99 -20.49
N THR A 312 -14.80 33.08 -19.77
CA THR A 312 -15.71 33.40 -18.67
C THR A 312 -15.30 32.63 -17.42
N VAL A 313 -15.26 33.33 -16.28
CA VAL A 313 -15.13 32.72 -14.96
C VAL A 313 -16.49 32.70 -14.27
N GLU A 314 -16.95 31.54 -13.85
CA GLU A 314 -18.21 31.35 -13.15
C GLU A 314 -17.94 30.83 -11.74
N ALA A 315 -18.59 31.39 -10.73
CA ALA A 315 -18.56 30.84 -9.36
C ALA A 315 -19.97 30.75 -8.80
N ALA A 316 -20.32 29.58 -8.27
CA ALA A 316 -21.64 29.30 -7.73
C ALA A 316 -21.60 28.21 -6.64
N MET A 317 -22.69 28.07 -5.91
CA MET A 317 -22.86 26.95 -4.98
C MET A 317 -23.03 25.64 -5.76
N GLY A 318 -22.13 24.70 -5.53
CA GLY A 318 -22.16 23.36 -6.09
C GLY A 318 -22.93 22.36 -5.22
N PRO A 319 -22.98 21.09 -5.64
CA PRO A 319 -23.55 20.02 -4.84
C PRO A 319 -22.78 19.81 -3.52
N GLU A 320 -23.44 19.17 -2.54
CA GLU A 320 -22.82 18.75 -1.27
C GLU A 320 -22.23 19.89 -0.42
N GLY A 321 -22.70 21.13 -0.61
CA GLY A 321 -22.23 22.29 0.16
C GLY A 321 -20.81 22.73 -0.21
N ARG A 322 -20.33 22.38 -1.40
CA ARG A 322 -19.09 22.89 -1.97
C ARG A 322 -19.34 24.14 -2.80
N VAL A 323 -18.32 24.99 -2.93
CA VAL A 323 -18.33 26.09 -3.88
C VAL A 323 -17.60 25.66 -5.14
N GLU A 324 -18.24 25.83 -6.29
CA GLU A 324 -17.72 25.46 -7.59
C GLU A 324 -17.27 26.71 -8.35
N VAL A 325 -16.06 26.66 -8.91
CA VAL A 325 -15.51 27.70 -9.78
C VAL A 325 -15.14 27.05 -11.11
N ALA A 326 -15.61 27.64 -12.21
CA ALA A 326 -15.34 27.15 -13.56
C ALA A 326 -14.74 28.27 -14.42
N VAL A 327 -13.68 27.94 -15.17
CA VAL A 327 -13.11 28.79 -16.21
C VAL A 327 -13.42 28.13 -17.55
N ALA A 328 -14.21 28.81 -18.37
CA ALA A 328 -14.64 28.35 -19.69
C ALA A 328 -14.05 29.22 -20.79
N ASP A 329 -13.57 28.59 -21.86
CA ASP A 329 -13.02 29.24 -23.04
C ASP A 329 -13.70 28.78 -24.33
N THR A 330 -13.43 29.47 -25.45
CA THR A 330 -13.94 29.12 -26.79
C THR A 330 -12.84 28.77 -27.77
N GLY A 331 -11.74 28.24 -27.26
CA GLY A 331 -10.63 27.72 -28.04
C GLY A 331 -10.96 26.43 -28.79
N ALA A 332 -9.90 25.76 -29.25
CA ALA A 332 -9.99 24.49 -29.97
C ALA A 332 -10.45 23.31 -29.09
N GLY A 333 -10.49 23.50 -27.77
CA GLY A 333 -10.75 22.44 -26.81
C GLY A 333 -9.60 21.44 -26.68
N ILE A 334 -9.82 20.41 -25.86
CA ILE A 334 -8.86 19.33 -25.61
C ILE A 334 -9.37 18.04 -26.26
N ALA A 335 -8.52 17.37 -27.04
CA ALA A 335 -8.87 16.09 -27.66
C ALA A 335 -9.23 15.04 -26.60
N GLY A 336 -10.24 14.20 -26.85
CA GLY A 336 -10.73 13.23 -25.86
C GLY A 336 -9.66 12.26 -25.34
N GLU A 337 -8.66 11.94 -26.16
CA GLU A 337 -7.51 11.10 -25.76
C GLU A 337 -6.52 11.80 -24.82
N ASP A 338 -6.47 13.14 -24.87
CA ASP A 338 -5.57 13.97 -24.06
C ASP A 338 -6.21 14.40 -22.72
N GLN A 339 -7.55 14.37 -22.61
CA GLN A 339 -8.29 14.79 -21.41
C GLN A 339 -7.83 14.13 -20.11
N PRO A 340 -7.57 12.80 -20.04
CA PRO A 340 -7.11 12.17 -18.80
C PRO A 340 -5.73 12.66 -18.34
N ARG A 341 -4.96 13.25 -19.25
CA ARG A 341 -3.53 13.54 -19.08
C ARG A 341 -3.23 15.01 -18.88
N VAL A 342 -4.20 15.91 -19.03
CA VAL A 342 -3.94 17.37 -18.99
C VAL A 342 -3.44 17.91 -17.66
N PHE A 343 -3.65 17.15 -16.60
CA PHE A 343 -3.14 17.45 -15.26
C PHE A 343 -1.85 16.68 -14.93
N GLU A 344 -1.30 15.90 -15.87
CA GLU A 344 0.03 15.31 -15.73
C GLU A 344 1.10 16.41 -15.90
N PRO A 345 2.14 16.44 -15.04
CA PRO A 345 3.26 17.37 -15.19
C PRO A 345 3.88 17.32 -16.58
N PHE A 346 4.18 18.48 -17.15
CA PHE A 346 4.80 18.66 -18.46
C PHE A 346 4.00 18.16 -19.66
N PHE A 347 2.75 17.75 -19.46
CA PHE A 347 1.89 17.35 -20.57
C PHE A 347 1.46 18.55 -21.40
N ARG A 348 1.54 18.42 -22.73
CA ARG A 348 1.03 19.38 -23.71
C ARG A 348 0.30 18.61 -24.81
N GLY A 349 -1.01 18.81 -24.94
CA GLY A 349 -1.84 18.12 -25.94
C GLY A 349 -1.79 18.78 -27.33
N GLY A 350 -2.01 17.99 -28.38
CA GLY A 350 -2.28 18.45 -29.76
C GLY A 350 -1.26 19.41 -30.42
N PRO A 351 -1.68 20.17 -31.46
CA PRO A 351 -0.85 21.15 -32.20
C PRO A 351 -0.32 22.32 -31.37
N ALA A 352 -0.70 22.43 -30.09
CA ALA A 352 -0.18 23.42 -29.15
C ALA A 352 1.30 23.17 -28.80
N ALA A 353 1.80 21.95 -29.00
CA ALA A 353 3.23 21.61 -28.86
C ALA A 353 4.14 22.38 -29.86
N THR A 354 3.59 22.84 -30.99
CA THR A 354 4.35 23.50 -32.07
C THR A 354 4.41 25.03 -32.00
N ARG A 355 3.67 25.69 -31.10
CA ARG A 355 3.75 27.15 -30.93
C ARG A 355 4.74 27.50 -29.82
N PRO A 356 5.70 28.42 -30.04
CA PRO A 356 6.50 28.99 -28.96
C PRO A 356 5.57 29.80 -28.05
N ARG A 357 5.07 29.18 -26.99
CA ARG A 357 4.23 29.82 -25.98
C ARG A 357 4.84 29.61 -24.60
N ASN A 358 4.54 30.56 -23.71
CA ASN A 358 4.82 30.43 -22.28
C ASN A 358 3.98 29.28 -21.71
N GLY A 359 4.64 28.38 -20.99
CA GLY A 359 3.99 27.30 -20.24
C GLY A 359 4.76 26.00 -20.34
N ALA A 360 5.38 25.59 -19.24
CA ALA A 360 6.09 24.31 -19.11
C ALA A 360 5.17 23.08 -19.05
N GLY A 361 3.85 23.25 -19.21
CA GLY A 361 2.87 22.20 -18.88
C GLY A 361 2.75 21.94 -17.38
N LEU A 362 3.17 22.88 -16.52
CA LEU A 362 3.10 22.76 -15.06
C LEU A 362 1.89 23.47 -14.44
N GLY A 363 1.23 24.38 -15.17
CA GLY A 363 0.14 25.20 -14.64
C GLY A 363 -1.05 24.39 -14.10
N LEU A 364 -1.59 23.45 -14.90
CA LEU A 364 -2.71 22.59 -14.49
C LEU A 364 -2.35 21.60 -13.37
N PRO A 365 -1.18 20.92 -13.40
CA PRO A 365 -0.70 20.14 -12.26
C PRO A 365 -0.60 20.95 -10.96
N ILE A 366 -0.07 22.18 -11.01
CA ILE A 366 -0.02 23.07 -9.85
C ILE A 366 -1.43 23.43 -9.38
N CYS A 367 -2.35 23.73 -10.29
CA CYS A 367 -3.75 23.96 -9.93
C CYS A 367 -4.35 22.78 -9.18
N ARG A 368 -4.13 21.55 -9.66
CA ARG A 368 -4.57 20.33 -8.98
C ARG A 368 -3.96 20.18 -7.60
N ALA A 369 -2.65 20.30 -7.49
CA ALA A 369 -1.96 20.15 -6.22
C ALA A 369 -2.42 21.19 -5.18
N ILE A 370 -2.67 22.43 -5.59
CA ILE A 370 -3.24 23.46 -4.72
C ILE A 370 -4.67 23.13 -4.32
N VAL A 371 -5.55 22.81 -5.27
CA VAL A 371 -6.97 22.52 -5.00
C VAL A 371 -7.14 21.31 -4.08
N GLU A 372 -6.40 20.23 -4.32
CA GLU A 372 -6.42 19.02 -3.49
C GLU A 372 -5.92 19.32 -2.07
N ALA A 373 -4.88 20.15 -1.91
CA ALA A 373 -4.40 20.59 -0.60
C ALA A 373 -5.44 21.43 0.17
N HIS A 374 -6.41 22.02 -0.52
CA HIS A 374 -7.55 22.73 0.06
C HIS A 374 -8.78 21.81 0.30
N GLY A 375 -8.63 20.50 0.14
CA GLY A 375 -9.73 19.53 0.27
C GLY A 375 -10.76 19.63 -0.86
N GLY A 376 -10.35 20.17 -2.00
CA GLY A 376 -11.13 20.33 -3.21
C GLY A 376 -10.84 19.27 -4.26
N GLU A 377 -11.51 19.39 -5.40
CA GLU A 377 -11.28 18.56 -6.60
C GLU A 377 -11.28 19.46 -7.84
N ILE A 378 -10.46 19.14 -8.84
CA ILE A 378 -10.38 19.85 -10.12
C ILE A 378 -10.44 18.88 -11.29
N ASP A 379 -11.32 19.16 -12.25
CA ASP A 379 -11.57 18.32 -13.41
C ASP A 379 -11.91 19.15 -14.66
N LEU A 380 -11.93 18.48 -15.80
CA LEU A 380 -12.53 19.01 -17.02
C LEU A 380 -14.04 18.78 -16.95
N ALA A 381 -14.83 19.83 -17.23
CA ALA A 381 -16.26 19.74 -17.38
C ALA A 381 -16.64 19.69 -18.86
N ASP A 382 -17.72 18.98 -19.18
CA ASP A 382 -18.26 18.95 -20.52
C ASP A 382 -18.65 20.37 -20.98
N THR A 383 -18.19 20.73 -22.16
CA THR A 383 -18.54 21.99 -22.81
C THR A 383 -18.83 21.76 -24.29
N PRO A 384 -19.86 22.40 -24.86
CA PRO A 384 -20.17 22.27 -26.29
C PRO A 384 -19.08 22.85 -27.19
N ALA A 385 -18.24 23.76 -26.69
CA ALA A 385 -17.11 24.35 -27.40
C ALA A 385 -15.99 24.75 -26.43
N GLY A 386 -14.74 24.72 -26.91
CA GLY A 386 -13.55 25.10 -26.14
C GLY A 386 -13.24 24.16 -24.97
N THR A 387 -12.71 24.72 -23.89
CA THR A 387 -12.38 23.96 -22.67
C THR A 387 -13.09 24.59 -21.47
N ARG A 388 -13.64 23.76 -20.58
CA ARG A 388 -14.15 24.20 -19.28
C ARG A 388 -13.41 23.46 -18.18
N VAL A 389 -12.53 24.16 -17.47
CA VAL A 389 -11.86 23.61 -16.29
C VAL A 389 -12.64 24.03 -15.07
N ARG A 390 -12.96 23.09 -14.19
CA ARG A 390 -13.77 23.32 -13.00
C ARG A 390 -13.04 22.81 -11.77
N PHE A 391 -13.01 23.61 -10.71
CA PHE A 391 -12.61 23.15 -9.39
C PHE A 391 -13.68 23.43 -8.35
N SER A 392 -13.70 22.62 -7.29
CA SER A 392 -14.61 22.77 -6.15
C SER A 392 -13.85 22.84 -4.84
N LEU A 393 -14.34 23.65 -3.90
CA LEU A 393 -13.74 23.82 -2.57
C LEU A 393 -14.82 23.65 -1.48
N PRO A 394 -14.47 23.15 -0.29
CA PRO A 394 -15.39 23.13 0.85
C PRO A 394 -15.83 24.55 1.23
N ALA A 395 -17.13 24.79 1.38
CA ALA A 395 -17.60 26.07 1.90
C ALA A 395 -17.14 26.25 3.36
N SER A 396 -16.69 27.44 3.71
CA SER A 396 -16.43 27.76 5.12
C SER A 396 -17.77 27.77 5.85
N SER A 397 -17.96 26.88 6.82
CA SER A 397 -19.03 27.06 7.79
C SER A 397 -18.84 28.43 8.42
N ARG A 398 -19.80 29.35 8.26
CA ARG A 398 -19.82 30.59 9.04
C ARG A 398 -19.92 30.17 10.50
N SER A 399 -18.80 30.02 11.19
CA SER A 399 -18.79 29.91 12.64
C SER A 399 -19.32 31.24 13.17
N SER A 400 -20.54 31.21 13.66
CA SER A 400 -21.17 32.27 14.44
C SER A 400 -20.31 32.55 15.67
N THR A 401 -19.27 33.37 15.54
CA THR A 401 -18.53 33.90 16.68
C THR A 401 -19.36 35.00 17.32
N MET A 402 -20.37 34.60 18.10
CA MET A 402 -21.07 35.47 19.04
C MET A 402 -21.45 34.65 20.27
N SER A 403 -21.00 35.12 21.44
CA SER A 403 -21.09 34.50 22.78
C SER A 403 -20.01 33.43 23.00
N ASP A 404 -19.02 33.60 23.88
CA ASP A 404 -19.18 33.96 25.29
C ASP A 404 -17.94 34.69 25.81
N ARG A 405 -18.13 35.95 26.23
CA ARG A 405 -17.29 36.61 27.22
C ARG A 405 -17.90 36.27 28.57
N SER A 406 -17.21 35.44 29.37
CA SER A 406 -17.35 35.36 30.83
C SER A 406 -16.02 34.94 31.43
#